data_AF-A0A926TUQ0-F1
#
_entry.id   AF-A0A926TUQ0-F1
#
_cell.length_a   1.000
_cell.length_b   1.000
_cell.length_c   1.000
_cell.angle_alpha   90.00
_cell.angle_beta   90.00
_cell.angle_gamma   90.00
#
_symmetry.space_group_name_H-M   'P 1'
#
loop_
_entity.id
_entity.type
_entity.pdbx_description
1 polymer ?
#
loop_
_entity_poly.entity_id
_entity_poly.type
_entity_poly.pdbx_seq_one_letter_code
_entity_poly.pdbx_strand_id
1 'polypeptide(L)'
;MAINLFDVDAYRAANTDLGAAGLTTDEQLTQHFQNFGVNEGRFFSFFANLSVYRSSNPDLVAAGLTSNQQLLGHLQNFGVAEGRRFSQYVDIDFYRNLNGDVNQAYGGNRELILEHLSIFGIEEGRWFSPFMGTNDNIADNVSTVAGLDYYLFANSDVYNAVNGSRLGALVHLELYGINESRSFSPFVDVGYYLANNADVNQAFNGNQAAAFAHLVSFGVDEGRSFSPAFNASAYPIANPDLASAGISTNRQRFEHWVTYGLSDRRSATADPGNTLGTALSLGSPSSGFTYFHNFISGSDTNDYYRFTLTTTRYVSVDLFGLSNDLDIALRSSNGSLIQESTFSGNAADSITFNNLSAGTYYVQVFPGVNGASSGYDLFLTFLDFLGSI
;
A
#
# COMPACT_ATOMS: atom_id res chain seq x y z
N MET A 1 -21.14 8.80 22.17
CA MET A 1 -21.60 7.44 22.51
C MET A 1 -20.37 6.57 22.48
N ALA A 2 -20.16 5.64 23.42
CA ALA A 2 -18.98 4.77 23.36
C ALA A 2 -19.06 3.89 22.10
N ILE A 3 -18.01 3.89 21.29
CA ILE A 3 -17.99 3.08 20.07
C ILE A 3 -17.71 1.60 20.42
N ASN A 4 -18.43 0.68 19.77
CA ASN A 4 -18.09 -0.73 19.83
C ASN A 4 -16.92 -1.01 18.87
N LEU A 5 -15.81 -1.50 19.40
CA LEU A 5 -14.63 -1.87 18.61
C LEU A 5 -14.41 -3.38 18.60
N PHE A 6 -15.30 -4.17 19.21
CA PHE A 6 -15.21 -5.62 19.19
C PHE A 6 -15.83 -6.17 17.92
N ASP A 7 -15.03 -6.93 17.17
CA ASP A 7 -15.46 -7.68 16.00
C ASP A 7 -15.37 -9.18 16.34
N VAL A 8 -16.53 -9.80 16.51
CA VAL A 8 -16.61 -11.20 16.96
C VAL A 8 -16.08 -12.17 15.90
N ASP A 9 -16.20 -11.83 14.61
CA ASP A 9 -15.72 -12.68 13.52
C ASP A 9 -14.20 -12.60 13.41
N ALA A 10 -13.64 -11.39 13.51
CA ALA A 10 -12.20 -11.18 13.60
C ALA A 10 -11.60 -11.85 14.85
N TYR A 11 -12.27 -11.74 16.00
CA TYR A 11 -11.84 -12.39 17.24
C TYR A 11 -11.84 -13.90 17.11
N ARG A 12 -12.89 -14.50 16.51
CA ARG A 12 -12.98 -15.94 16.27
C ARG A 12 -11.86 -16.42 15.35
N ALA A 13 -11.61 -15.69 14.25
CA ALA A 13 -10.60 -16.05 13.26
C ALA A 13 -9.17 -16.00 13.84
N ALA A 14 -8.87 -15.01 14.67
CA ALA A 14 -7.54 -14.83 15.25
C ALA A 14 -7.26 -15.74 16.45
N ASN A 15 -8.30 -16.19 17.16
CA ASN A 15 -8.19 -16.91 18.42
C ASN A 15 -8.77 -18.33 18.30
N THR A 16 -8.22 -19.11 17.38
CA THR A 16 -8.72 -20.46 17.03
C THR A 16 -8.65 -21.44 18.20
N ASP A 17 -7.81 -21.17 19.20
CA ASP A 17 -7.73 -21.90 20.46
C ASP A 17 -9.04 -21.86 21.25
N LEU A 18 -9.82 -20.78 21.15
CA LEU A 18 -11.10 -20.64 21.84
C LEU A 18 -12.15 -21.61 21.31
N GLY A 19 -12.17 -21.84 20.00
CA GLY A 19 -13.02 -22.85 19.37
C GLY A 19 -12.65 -24.25 19.86
N ALA A 20 -11.36 -24.56 19.97
CA ALA A 20 -10.88 -25.82 20.54
C ALA A 20 -11.23 -25.97 22.04
N ALA A 21 -11.34 -24.86 22.77
CA ALA A 21 -11.80 -24.81 24.15
C ALA A 21 -13.34 -24.85 24.30
N GLY A 22 -14.09 -24.97 23.19
CA GLY A 22 -15.55 -25.10 23.20
C GLY A 22 -16.33 -23.77 23.23
N LEU A 23 -15.66 -22.64 22.99
CA LEU A 23 -16.30 -21.34 22.85
C LEU A 23 -16.64 -21.15 21.36
N THR A 24 -17.87 -21.50 20.98
CA THR A 24 -18.29 -21.55 19.58
C THR A 24 -19.38 -20.54 19.23
N THR A 25 -20.01 -19.90 20.23
CA THR A 25 -21.04 -18.87 20.00
C THR A 25 -20.51 -17.46 20.16
N ASP A 26 -21.14 -16.51 19.47
CA ASP A 26 -20.77 -15.09 19.53
C ASP A 26 -20.88 -14.52 20.95
N GLU A 27 -21.88 -14.97 21.70
CA GLU A 27 -22.07 -14.61 23.11
C GLU A 27 -20.90 -15.12 23.96
N GLN A 28 -20.48 -16.38 23.79
CA GLN A 28 -19.34 -16.93 24.50
C GLN A 28 -18.04 -16.19 24.17
N LEU A 29 -17.82 -15.86 22.91
CA LEU A 29 -16.64 -15.13 22.46
C LEU A 29 -16.62 -13.68 22.97
N THR A 30 -17.78 -13.02 22.94
CA THR A 30 -17.95 -11.67 23.52
C THR A 30 -17.67 -11.68 25.02
N GLN A 31 -18.23 -12.65 25.75
CA GLN A 31 -17.96 -12.82 27.18
C GLN A 31 -16.49 -13.12 27.45
N HIS A 32 -15.85 -13.97 26.65
CA HIS A 32 -14.44 -14.28 26.79
C HIS A 32 -13.57 -13.04 26.53
N PHE A 33 -13.85 -12.27 25.49
CA PHE A 33 -13.17 -11.01 25.21
C PHE A 33 -13.25 -10.05 26.41
N GLN A 34 -14.46 -9.81 26.92
CA GLN A 34 -14.70 -8.89 28.04
C GLN A 34 -14.02 -9.34 29.34
N ASN A 35 -14.06 -10.65 29.64
CA ASN A 35 -13.54 -11.19 30.90
C ASN A 35 -12.02 -11.43 30.88
N PHE A 36 -11.46 -11.79 29.72
CA PHE A 36 -10.08 -12.27 29.59
C PHE A 36 -9.34 -11.61 28.42
N GLY A 37 -9.93 -11.65 27.22
CA GLY A 37 -9.24 -11.29 25.97
C GLY A 37 -8.62 -9.90 25.96
N VAL A 38 -9.30 -8.90 26.52
CA VAL A 38 -8.74 -7.55 26.66
C VAL A 38 -7.46 -7.58 27.49
N ASN A 39 -7.48 -8.19 28.67
CA ASN A 39 -6.32 -8.25 29.56
C ASN A 39 -5.18 -9.09 28.98
N GLU A 40 -5.51 -10.15 28.25
CA GLU A 40 -4.55 -10.99 27.54
C GLU A 40 -3.93 -10.29 26.32
N GLY A 41 -4.52 -9.17 25.86
CA GLY A 41 -4.06 -8.44 24.68
C GLY A 41 -4.35 -9.18 23.37
N ARG A 42 -5.38 -10.04 23.35
CA ARG A 42 -5.79 -10.77 22.16
C ARG A 42 -6.26 -9.81 21.08
N PHE A 43 -5.94 -10.12 19.82
CA PHE A 43 -6.48 -9.41 18.67
C PHE A 43 -8.01 -9.57 18.66
N PHE A 44 -8.72 -8.45 18.53
CA PHE A 44 -10.18 -8.39 18.68
C PHE A 44 -10.91 -7.60 17.61
N SER A 45 -10.18 -6.91 16.75
CA SER A 45 -10.71 -6.19 15.60
C SER A 45 -9.56 -5.71 14.74
N PHE A 46 -9.77 -5.70 13.43
CA PHE A 46 -8.84 -5.03 12.51
C PHE A 46 -8.77 -3.51 12.77
N PHE A 47 -9.87 -2.91 13.19
CA PHE A 47 -9.96 -1.46 13.29
C PHE A 47 -9.13 -0.91 14.43
N ALA A 48 -8.89 -1.69 15.49
CA ALA A 48 -8.20 -1.21 16.68
C ALA A 48 -7.16 -2.20 17.22
N ASN A 49 -5.95 -1.70 17.42
CA ASN A 49 -4.86 -2.43 18.06
C ASN A 49 -4.38 -1.66 19.30
N LEU A 50 -4.59 -2.22 20.50
CA LEU A 50 -4.23 -1.55 21.75
C LEU A 50 -2.71 -1.37 21.94
N SER A 51 -1.90 -2.20 21.30
CA SER A 51 -0.44 -2.02 21.28
C SER A 51 -0.03 -0.82 20.43
N VAL A 52 -0.67 -0.62 19.27
CA VAL A 52 -0.50 0.60 18.46
C VAL A 52 -1.02 1.82 19.21
N TYR A 53 -2.21 1.72 19.82
CA TYR A 53 -2.79 2.82 20.58
C TYR A 53 -1.90 3.27 21.74
N ARG A 54 -1.36 2.31 22.51
CA ARG A 54 -0.42 2.61 23.59
C ARG A 54 0.85 3.29 23.11
N SER A 55 1.49 2.74 22.07
CA SER A 55 2.79 3.23 21.58
C SER A 55 2.69 4.58 20.87
N SER A 56 1.56 4.83 20.19
CA SER A 56 1.31 6.10 19.49
C SER A 56 0.85 7.24 20.40
N ASN A 57 0.43 6.93 21.63
CA ASN A 57 -0.13 7.89 22.59
C ASN A 57 0.57 7.78 23.96
N PRO A 58 1.87 8.15 24.04
CA PRO A 58 2.67 8.00 25.26
C PRO A 58 2.14 8.85 26.44
N ASP A 59 1.37 9.90 26.15
CA ASP A 59 0.69 10.72 27.14
C ASP A 59 -0.35 9.94 27.96
N LEU A 60 -1.01 8.92 27.38
CA LEU A 60 -1.97 8.08 28.11
C LEU A 60 -1.29 7.26 29.20
N VAL A 61 -0.09 6.74 28.91
CA VAL A 61 0.73 6.03 29.90
C VAL A 61 1.17 6.99 31.00
N ALA A 62 1.58 8.21 30.65
CA ALA A 62 1.92 9.25 31.62
C ALA A 62 0.72 9.67 32.48
N ALA A 63 -0.50 9.59 31.94
CA ALA A 63 -1.76 9.81 32.67
C ALA A 63 -2.21 8.58 33.50
N GLY A 64 -1.44 7.48 33.53
CA GLY A 64 -1.70 6.31 34.37
C GLY A 64 -2.55 5.21 33.73
N LEU A 65 -2.85 5.30 32.42
CA LEU A 65 -3.53 4.24 31.69
C LEU A 65 -2.51 3.17 31.30
N THR A 66 -2.39 2.14 32.15
CA THR A 66 -1.35 1.12 32.03
C THR A 66 -1.89 -0.25 31.64
N SER A 67 -3.17 -0.54 31.90
CA SER A 67 -3.81 -1.80 31.50
C SER A 67 -4.51 -1.71 30.14
N ASN A 68 -4.63 -2.86 29.47
CA ASN A 68 -5.44 -2.96 28.24
C ASN A 68 -6.89 -2.54 28.47
N GLN A 69 -7.47 -2.84 29.63
CA GLN A 69 -8.84 -2.45 29.96
C GLN A 69 -9.00 -0.92 30.02
N GLN A 70 -8.04 -0.23 30.64
CA GLN A 70 -8.03 1.22 30.71
C GLN A 70 -7.87 1.85 29.32
N LEU A 71 -6.96 1.30 28.51
CA LEU A 71 -6.72 1.79 27.16
C LEU A 71 -7.91 1.56 26.23
N LEU A 72 -8.54 0.38 26.28
CA LEU A 72 -9.76 0.10 25.52
C LEU A 72 -10.89 1.04 25.95
N GLY A 73 -11.12 1.19 27.25
CA GLY A 73 -12.11 2.12 27.78
C GLY A 73 -11.85 3.56 27.31
N HIS A 74 -10.60 4.02 27.34
CA HIS A 74 -10.26 5.36 26.83
C HIS A 74 -10.47 5.48 25.33
N LEU A 75 -10.05 4.48 24.55
CA LEU A 75 -10.22 4.46 23.09
C LEU A 75 -11.71 4.55 22.69
N GLN A 76 -12.56 3.73 23.32
CA GLN A 76 -13.99 3.68 23.02
C GLN A 76 -14.75 4.96 23.41
N ASN A 77 -14.34 5.62 24.49
CA ASN A 77 -15.06 6.78 25.01
C ASN A 77 -14.52 8.12 24.50
N PHE A 78 -13.23 8.19 24.14
CA PHE A 78 -12.55 9.45 23.81
C PHE A 78 -11.62 9.31 22.61
N GLY A 79 -10.79 8.26 22.56
CA GLY A 79 -9.69 8.16 21.61
C GLY A 79 -10.11 8.26 20.13
N VAL A 80 -11.21 7.60 19.76
CA VAL A 80 -11.74 7.69 18.39
C VAL A 80 -12.24 9.11 18.08
N ALA A 81 -13.03 9.72 18.97
CA ALA A 81 -13.52 11.09 18.83
C ALA A 81 -12.36 12.11 18.68
N GLU A 82 -11.34 11.95 19.52
CA GLU A 82 -10.13 12.79 19.57
C GLU A 82 -9.27 12.63 18.31
N GLY A 83 -9.48 11.58 17.50
CA GLY A 83 -8.66 11.29 16.33
C GLY A 83 -7.27 10.74 16.69
N ARG A 84 -7.14 10.10 17.85
CA ARG A 84 -5.88 9.47 18.26
C ARG A 84 -5.55 8.29 17.36
N ARG A 85 -4.26 8.03 17.09
CA ARG A 85 -3.84 6.85 16.32
C ARG A 85 -3.96 5.58 17.16
N PHE A 86 -4.75 4.62 16.69
CA PHE A 86 -4.98 3.30 17.32
C PHE A 86 -4.82 2.13 16.34
N SER A 87 -4.55 2.41 15.07
CA SER A 87 -4.31 1.44 14.01
C SER A 87 -3.15 1.90 13.15
N GLN A 88 -2.38 0.96 12.62
CA GLN A 88 -1.35 1.23 11.61
C GLN A 88 -1.94 1.38 10.21
N TYR A 89 -3.19 0.94 10.01
CA TYR A 89 -3.86 0.95 8.72
C TYR A 89 -4.96 1.99 8.69
N VAL A 90 -5.85 2.03 9.69
CA VAL A 90 -7.05 2.86 9.62
C VAL A 90 -6.72 4.33 9.83
N ASP A 91 -7.09 5.15 8.85
CA ASP A 91 -7.06 6.60 8.94
C ASP A 91 -8.48 7.15 8.68
N ILE A 92 -9.18 7.48 9.78
CA ILE A 92 -10.58 7.93 9.74
C ILE A 92 -10.70 9.27 9.00
N ASP A 93 -9.75 10.18 9.20
CA ASP A 93 -9.81 11.50 8.58
C ASP A 93 -9.52 11.40 7.08
N PHE A 94 -8.58 10.55 6.67
CA PHE A 94 -8.36 10.21 5.26
C PHE A 94 -9.63 9.61 4.64
N TYR A 95 -10.21 8.59 5.28
CA TYR A 95 -11.43 7.94 4.80
C TYR A 95 -12.58 8.94 4.64
N ARG A 96 -12.80 9.82 5.62
CA ARG A 96 -13.80 10.90 5.54
C ARG A 96 -13.52 11.84 4.37
N ASN A 97 -12.28 12.33 4.25
CA ASN A 97 -11.95 13.35 3.26
C ASN A 97 -12.07 12.83 1.83
N LEU A 98 -11.78 11.54 1.62
CA LEU A 98 -11.92 10.89 0.32
C LEU A 98 -13.39 10.59 -0.03
N ASN A 99 -14.20 10.23 0.96
CA ASN A 99 -15.59 9.80 0.77
C ASN A 99 -16.56 10.95 1.08
N GLY A 100 -16.82 11.77 0.06
CA GLY A 100 -17.66 12.97 0.19
C GLY A 100 -19.07 12.70 0.73
N ASP A 101 -19.66 11.55 0.41
CA ASP A 101 -20.96 11.09 0.93
C ASP A 101 -20.90 10.79 2.43
N VAL A 102 -19.85 10.12 2.90
CA VAL A 102 -19.61 9.84 4.33
C VAL A 102 -19.41 11.16 5.09
N ASN A 103 -18.63 12.09 4.52
CA ASN A 103 -18.44 13.41 5.10
C ASN A 103 -19.76 14.20 5.16
N GLN A 104 -20.59 14.13 4.12
CA GLN A 104 -21.90 14.77 4.11
C GLN A 104 -22.85 14.19 5.17
N ALA A 105 -22.81 12.86 5.38
CA ALA A 105 -23.69 12.17 6.32
C ALA A 105 -23.29 12.39 7.79
N TYR A 106 -21.99 12.36 8.10
CA TYR A 106 -21.51 12.30 9.49
C TYR A 106 -20.63 13.49 9.90
N GLY A 107 -20.22 14.35 8.97
CA GLY A 107 -19.37 15.51 9.22
C GLY A 107 -18.07 15.12 9.93
N GLY A 108 -17.78 15.75 11.06
CA GLY A 108 -16.58 15.46 11.87
C GLY A 108 -16.71 14.33 12.88
N ASN A 109 -17.83 13.59 12.91
CA ASN A 109 -18.07 12.55 13.92
C ASN A 109 -17.29 11.27 13.59
N ARG A 110 -16.08 11.16 14.15
CA ARG A 110 -15.15 10.05 13.87
C ARG A 110 -15.69 8.69 14.26
N GLU A 111 -16.51 8.60 15.29
CA GLU A 111 -17.13 7.34 15.72
C GLU A 111 -18.10 6.81 14.67
N LEU A 112 -19.03 7.65 14.18
CA LEU A 112 -19.98 7.23 13.14
C LEU A 112 -19.28 6.93 11.81
N ILE A 113 -18.18 7.63 11.51
CA ILE A 113 -17.36 7.37 10.32
C ILE A 113 -16.64 6.02 10.44
N LEU A 114 -16.08 5.69 11.61
CA LEU A 114 -15.47 4.38 11.84
C LEU A 114 -16.52 3.26 11.80
N GLU A 115 -17.70 3.49 12.37
CA GLU A 115 -18.82 2.55 12.29
C GLU A 115 -19.23 2.31 10.84
N HIS A 116 -19.39 3.37 10.03
CA HIS A 116 -19.66 3.23 8.60
C HIS A 116 -18.55 2.44 7.88
N LEU A 117 -17.27 2.75 8.14
CA LEU A 117 -16.16 1.99 7.57
C LEU A 117 -16.27 0.50 7.92
N SER A 118 -16.59 0.18 9.17
CA SER A 118 -16.69 -1.20 9.65
C SER A 118 -17.87 -1.98 9.08
N ILE A 119 -19.02 -1.33 8.86
CA ILE A 119 -20.25 -2.00 8.42
C ILE A 119 -20.36 -2.03 6.88
N PHE A 120 -19.93 -0.95 6.21
CA PHE A 120 -20.12 -0.76 4.77
C PHE A 120 -18.79 -0.59 4.03
N GLY A 121 -17.91 0.27 4.53
CA GLY A 121 -16.75 0.73 3.75
C GLY A 121 -15.81 -0.40 3.31
N ILE A 122 -15.54 -1.38 4.17
CA ILE A 122 -14.71 -2.54 3.81
C ILE A 122 -15.37 -3.39 2.71
N GLU A 123 -16.66 -3.72 2.85
CA GLU A 123 -17.39 -4.53 1.87
C GLU A 123 -17.58 -3.77 0.55
N GLU A 124 -17.72 -2.45 0.58
CA GLU A 124 -17.75 -1.59 -0.59
C GLU A 124 -16.38 -1.44 -1.26
N GLY A 125 -15.29 -1.90 -0.62
CA GLY A 125 -13.92 -1.77 -1.15
C GLY A 125 -13.37 -0.35 -1.03
N ARG A 126 -13.95 0.49 -0.16
CA ARG A 126 -13.55 1.88 -0.03
C ARG A 126 -12.14 2.02 0.51
N TRP A 127 -11.47 3.06 0.03
CA TRP A 127 -10.11 3.40 0.44
C TRP A 127 -10.11 4.19 1.75
N PHE A 128 -9.46 3.64 2.79
CA PHE A 128 -9.48 4.16 4.16
C PHE A 128 -8.11 4.50 4.75
N SER A 129 -7.05 4.45 3.95
CA SER A 129 -5.68 4.65 4.41
C SER A 129 -4.75 5.04 3.27
N PRO A 130 -3.93 6.09 3.36
CA PRO A 130 -3.00 6.42 2.28
C PRO A 130 -2.01 5.28 1.96
N PHE A 131 -1.82 4.33 2.88
CA PHE A 131 -0.94 3.16 2.70
C PHE A 131 -1.62 1.98 2.00
N MET A 132 -2.96 1.91 1.98
CA MET A 132 -3.71 0.78 1.44
C MET A 132 -4.68 1.25 0.37
N GLY A 133 -4.30 1.20 -0.90
CA GLY A 133 -5.17 1.72 -1.96
C GLY A 133 -4.67 1.41 -3.36
N THR A 134 -5.61 1.42 -4.30
CA THR A 134 -5.42 1.94 -5.67
C THR A 134 -6.62 2.83 -5.96
N ASN A 135 -6.45 3.76 -6.89
CA ASN A 135 -7.56 4.56 -7.40
C ASN A 135 -8.23 3.76 -8.53
N ASP A 136 -9.56 3.63 -8.48
CA ASP A 136 -10.35 2.99 -9.54
C ASP A 136 -10.10 3.62 -10.93
N ASN A 137 -9.60 4.86 -10.99
CA ASN A 137 -9.46 5.65 -12.22
C ASN A 137 -8.07 5.65 -12.88
N ILE A 138 -7.16 4.73 -12.54
CA ILE A 138 -5.92 4.55 -13.32
C ILE A 138 -6.21 3.76 -14.61
N ALA A 139 -7.01 4.38 -15.49
CA ALA A 139 -7.36 4.03 -16.88
C ALA A 139 -8.17 2.74 -17.19
N ASP A 140 -9.11 2.90 -18.14
CA ASP A 140 -10.14 1.97 -18.66
C ASP A 140 -9.69 0.58 -19.19
N ASN A 141 -8.43 0.14 -19.00
CA ASN A 141 -7.93 -1.12 -19.61
C ASN A 141 -7.06 -2.00 -18.72
N VAL A 142 -6.79 -1.58 -17.47
CA VAL A 142 -6.30 -2.47 -16.42
C VAL A 142 -7.40 -2.42 -15.37
N SER A 143 -8.09 -3.54 -15.10
CA SER A 143 -9.06 -3.54 -14.00
C SER A 143 -8.31 -3.20 -12.72
N THR A 144 -8.44 -1.95 -12.28
CA THR A 144 -7.73 -1.40 -11.14
C THR A 144 -8.14 -2.20 -9.92
N VAL A 145 -7.14 -2.76 -9.24
CA VAL A 145 -7.37 -3.65 -8.11
C VAL A 145 -7.45 -2.77 -6.86
N ALA A 146 -8.65 -2.32 -6.51
CA ALA A 146 -8.91 -1.37 -5.41
C ALA A 146 -8.41 -1.88 -4.05
N GLY A 147 -7.58 -1.10 -3.35
CA GLY A 147 -7.26 -1.29 -1.93
C GLY A 147 -6.92 -2.73 -1.53
N LEU A 148 -7.81 -3.39 -0.78
CA LEU A 148 -7.63 -4.76 -0.31
C LEU A 148 -7.65 -5.82 -1.39
N ASP A 149 -8.28 -5.51 -2.52
CA ASP A 149 -8.26 -6.40 -3.66
C ASP A 149 -6.81 -6.53 -4.16
N TYR A 150 -5.95 -5.51 -3.98
CA TYR A 150 -4.53 -5.60 -4.35
C TYR A 150 -3.84 -6.67 -3.51
N TYR A 151 -4.09 -6.67 -2.19
CA TYR A 151 -3.51 -7.67 -1.29
C TYR A 151 -3.96 -9.09 -1.69
N LEU A 152 -5.23 -9.24 -2.04
CA LEU A 152 -5.78 -10.50 -2.54
C LEU A 152 -5.19 -10.93 -3.89
N PHE A 153 -5.02 -9.99 -4.82
CA PHE A 153 -4.43 -10.22 -6.14
C PHE A 153 -2.95 -10.61 -6.04
N ALA A 154 -2.17 -9.87 -5.26
CA ALA A 154 -0.74 -10.10 -5.08
C ALA A 154 -0.44 -11.40 -4.33
N ASN A 155 -1.40 -11.87 -3.51
CA ASN A 155 -1.29 -13.05 -2.65
C ASN A 155 -2.47 -14.01 -2.89
N SER A 156 -2.47 -14.68 -4.04
CA SER A 156 -3.55 -15.58 -4.45
C SER A 156 -3.80 -16.76 -3.49
N ASP A 157 -2.78 -17.18 -2.74
CA ASP A 157 -2.94 -18.17 -1.66
C ASP A 157 -3.83 -17.63 -0.53
N VAL A 158 -3.66 -16.35 -0.17
CA VAL A 158 -4.53 -15.67 0.78
C VAL A 158 -5.93 -15.51 0.20
N TYR A 159 -6.05 -15.12 -1.07
CA TYR A 159 -7.36 -15.06 -1.75
C TYR A 159 -8.14 -16.37 -1.62
N ASN A 160 -7.49 -17.50 -1.86
CA ASN A 160 -8.11 -18.81 -1.70
C ASN A 160 -8.45 -19.11 -0.23
N ALA A 161 -7.55 -18.79 0.70
CA ALA A 161 -7.74 -19.06 2.12
C ALA A 161 -8.92 -18.27 2.73
N VAL A 162 -9.16 -17.04 2.27
CA VAL A 162 -10.24 -16.18 2.75
C VAL A 162 -11.42 -16.12 1.80
N ASN A 163 -11.42 -16.93 0.74
CA ASN A 163 -12.44 -16.98 -0.32
C ASN A 163 -12.78 -15.58 -0.88
N GLY A 164 -11.75 -14.76 -1.12
CA GLY A 164 -11.87 -13.39 -1.61
C GLY A 164 -12.49 -12.38 -0.63
N SER A 165 -12.72 -12.74 0.64
CA SER A 165 -13.25 -11.81 1.66
C SER A 165 -12.28 -10.67 1.94
N ARG A 166 -12.75 -9.43 1.80
CA ARG A 166 -12.00 -8.21 2.17
C ARG A 166 -11.73 -8.12 3.66
N LEU A 167 -12.71 -8.46 4.50
CA LEU A 167 -12.49 -8.56 5.96
C LEU A 167 -11.48 -9.66 6.30
N GLY A 168 -11.59 -10.83 5.67
CA GLY A 168 -10.62 -11.91 5.85
C GLY A 168 -9.20 -11.51 5.42
N ALA A 169 -9.07 -10.78 4.32
CA ALA A 169 -7.80 -10.20 3.86
C ALA A 169 -7.18 -9.26 4.90
N LEU A 170 -7.98 -8.38 5.50
CA LEU A 170 -7.53 -7.48 6.57
C LEU A 170 -7.05 -8.22 7.82
N VAL A 171 -7.83 -9.22 8.26
CA VAL A 171 -7.46 -10.06 9.41
C VAL A 171 -6.15 -10.80 9.11
N HIS A 172 -6.00 -11.37 7.92
CA HIS A 172 -4.74 -12.01 7.53
C HIS A 172 -3.58 -11.02 7.47
N LEU A 173 -3.78 -9.82 6.92
CA LEU A 173 -2.73 -8.81 6.80
C LEU A 173 -2.16 -8.41 8.18
N GLU A 174 -3.04 -8.15 9.14
CA GLU A 174 -2.67 -7.74 10.51
C GLU A 174 -2.02 -8.87 11.30
N LEU A 175 -2.52 -10.12 11.18
CA LEU A 175 -1.97 -11.24 11.93
C LEU A 175 -0.66 -11.78 11.31
N TYR A 176 -0.57 -11.83 9.99
CA TYR A 176 0.48 -12.57 9.28
C TYR A 176 1.13 -11.76 8.16
N GLY A 177 0.35 -11.07 7.33
CA GLY A 177 0.79 -10.56 6.03
C GLY A 177 2.05 -9.69 6.10
N ILE A 178 2.09 -8.70 6.99
CA ILE A 178 3.29 -7.84 7.11
C ILE A 178 4.50 -8.65 7.57
N ASN A 179 4.36 -9.51 8.59
CA ASN A 179 5.47 -10.33 9.09
C ASN A 179 5.97 -11.34 8.05
N GLU A 180 5.08 -11.85 7.21
CA GLU A 180 5.40 -12.70 6.06
C GLU A 180 5.98 -11.94 4.87
N SER A 181 6.16 -10.62 4.97
CA SER A 181 6.64 -9.77 3.87
C SER A 181 5.72 -9.78 2.65
N ARG A 182 4.41 -9.98 2.85
CA ARG A 182 3.41 -9.99 1.77
C ARG A 182 3.20 -8.57 1.24
N SER A 183 3.06 -8.47 -0.08
CA SER A 183 2.74 -7.20 -0.73
C SER A 183 1.26 -6.86 -0.51
N PHE A 184 0.99 -5.69 0.05
CA PHE A 184 -0.38 -5.23 0.38
C PHE A 184 -0.73 -3.89 -0.23
N SER A 185 0.22 -3.25 -0.90
CA SER A 185 0.03 -1.96 -1.51
C SER A 185 0.96 -1.83 -2.71
N PRO A 186 0.49 -1.27 -3.84
CA PRO A 186 1.37 -0.89 -4.94
C PRO A 186 2.25 0.32 -4.59
N PHE A 187 1.93 1.03 -3.51
CA PHE A 187 2.54 2.30 -3.12
C PHE A 187 3.49 2.17 -1.93
N VAL A 188 3.50 1.01 -1.26
CA VAL A 188 4.31 0.75 -0.07
C VAL A 188 4.94 -0.62 -0.20
N ASP A 189 6.27 -0.68 -0.14
CA ASP A 189 7.02 -1.93 -0.05
C ASP A 189 7.93 -1.87 1.19
N VAL A 190 7.59 -2.65 2.21
CA VAL A 190 8.32 -2.64 3.49
C VAL A 190 9.71 -3.27 3.33
N GLY A 191 9.88 -4.22 2.40
CA GLY A 191 11.19 -4.74 2.03
C GLY A 191 12.06 -3.67 1.38
N TYR A 192 11.50 -2.89 0.45
CA TYR A 192 12.17 -1.72 -0.13
C TYR A 192 12.51 -0.67 0.94
N TYR A 193 11.59 -0.43 1.88
CA TYR A 193 11.82 0.49 2.99
C TYR A 193 13.02 0.05 3.85
N LEU A 194 13.08 -1.23 4.25
CA LEU A 194 14.20 -1.78 4.99
C LEU A 194 15.52 -1.74 4.18
N ALA A 195 15.46 -2.07 2.89
CA ALA A 195 16.64 -2.09 2.03
C ALA A 195 17.25 -0.68 1.82
N ASN A 196 16.43 0.36 1.81
CA ASN A 196 16.85 1.74 1.55
C ASN A 196 17.06 2.58 2.82
N ASN A 197 16.73 2.05 4.00
CA ASN A 197 16.90 2.74 5.28
C ASN A 197 17.66 1.84 6.26
N ALA A 198 18.99 1.80 6.11
CA ALA A 198 19.86 0.90 6.85
C ALA A 198 19.78 1.10 8.38
N ASP A 199 19.55 2.32 8.85
CA ASP A 199 19.34 2.65 10.26
C ASP A 199 18.06 2.00 10.81
N VAL A 200 16.95 2.09 10.07
CA VAL A 200 15.68 1.44 10.42
C VAL A 200 15.82 -0.08 10.42
N ASN A 201 16.48 -0.63 9.39
CA ASN A 201 16.72 -2.07 9.30
C ASN A 201 17.58 -2.59 10.45
N GLN A 202 18.63 -1.85 10.84
CA GLN A 202 19.46 -2.19 12.00
C GLN A 202 18.66 -2.08 13.31
N ALA A 203 17.86 -1.03 13.49
CA ALA A 203 17.07 -0.81 14.70
C ALA A 203 16.05 -1.93 14.97
N PHE A 204 15.47 -2.49 13.90
CA PHE A 204 14.44 -3.52 13.99
C PHE A 204 14.93 -4.92 13.59
N ASN A 205 16.20 -5.08 13.24
CA ASN A 205 16.79 -6.34 12.79
C ASN A 205 15.96 -7.02 11.67
N GLY A 206 15.53 -6.23 10.67
CA GLY A 206 14.69 -6.70 9.56
C GLY A 206 13.23 -7.03 9.92
N ASN A 207 12.75 -6.69 11.12
CA ASN A 207 11.35 -6.93 11.49
C ASN A 207 10.40 -6.05 10.67
N GLN A 208 9.61 -6.70 9.80
CA GLN A 208 8.67 -6.04 8.89
C GLN A 208 7.59 -5.24 9.62
N ALA A 209 6.97 -5.80 10.66
CA ALA A 209 5.88 -5.14 11.38
C ALA A 209 6.36 -3.87 12.11
N ALA A 210 7.53 -3.94 12.77
CA ALA A 210 8.14 -2.79 13.42
C ALA A 210 8.56 -1.72 12.40
N ALA A 211 9.10 -2.14 11.25
CA ALA A 211 9.48 -1.22 10.17
C ALA A 211 8.25 -0.52 9.57
N PHE A 212 7.15 -1.24 9.32
CA PHE A 212 5.91 -0.63 8.86
C PHE A 212 5.32 0.33 9.90
N ALA A 213 5.29 -0.05 11.18
CA ALA A 213 4.86 0.83 12.25
C ALA A 213 5.71 2.12 12.33
N HIS A 214 7.03 2.00 12.14
CA HIS A 214 7.93 3.15 12.05
C HIS A 214 7.66 4.01 10.82
N LEU A 215 7.45 3.41 9.64
CA LEU A 215 7.09 4.14 8.43
C LEU A 215 5.85 5.00 8.64
N VAL A 216 4.80 4.38 9.19
CA VAL A 216 3.50 5.00 9.44
C VAL A 216 3.62 6.15 10.47
N SER A 217 4.46 6.00 11.48
CA SER A 217 4.63 6.94 12.59
C SER A 217 5.63 8.07 12.33
N PHE A 218 6.69 7.78 11.57
CA PHE A 218 7.82 8.69 11.39
C PHE A 218 8.32 8.71 9.94
N GLY A 219 8.47 7.54 9.31
CA GLY A 219 9.18 7.42 8.04
C GLY A 219 8.61 8.27 6.90
N VAL A 220 7.28 8.41 6.80
CA VAL A 220 6.66 9.31 5.82
C VAL A 220 7.01 10.77 6.11
N ASP A 221 6.86 11.22 7.35
CA ASP A 221 7.15 12.60 7.75
C ASP A 221 8.64 12.95 7.61
N GLU A 222 9.52 11.98 7.88
CA GLU A 222 10.97 12.07 7.65
C GLU A 222 11.37 12.08 6.17
N GLY A 223 10.44 11.75 5.25
CA GLY A 223 10.72 11.70 3.80
C GLY A 223 11.56 10.50 3.38
N ARG A 224 11.51 9.41 4.16
CA ARG A 224 12.26 8.19 3.87
C ARG A 224 11.75 7.50 2.60
N SER A 225 12.62 6.74 1.94
CA SER A 225 12.26 5.98 0.73
C SER A 225 11.61 4.64 1.11
N PHE A 226 10.31 4.48 0.85
CA PHE A 226 9.52 3.28 1.22
C PHE A 226 8.84 2.59 0.03
N SER A 227 9.01 3.13 -1.17
CA SER A 227 8.54 2.53 -2.41
C SER A 227 9.33 3.14 -3.56
N PRO A 228 9.56 2.41 -4.66
CA PRO A 228 10.07 3.02 -5.88
C PRO A 228 9.06 3.96 -6.55
N ALA A 229 7.77 3.83 -6.26
CA ALA A 229 6.69 4.58 -6.92
C ALA A 229 6.57 6.04 -6.43
N PHE A 230 7.13 6.36 -5.26
CA PHE A 230 7.03 7.69 -4.66
C PHE A 230 8.33 8.14 -4.02
N ASN A 231 8.73 9.36 -4.33
CA ASN A 231 9.87 10.03 -3.73
C ASN A 231 9.44 11.41 -3.21
N ALA A 232 9.43 11.57 -1.88
CA ALA A 232 8.97 12.79 -1.21
C ALA A 232 9.77 14.06 -1.58
N SER A 233 11.01 13.90 -2.04
CA SER A 233 11.87 15.00 -2.49
C SER A 233 11.70 15.31 -3.98
N ALA A 234 11.45 14.31 -4.82
CA ALA A 234 11.27 14.49 -6.26
C ALA A 234 9.85 14.97 -6.62
N TYR A 235 8.83 14.46 -5.92
CA TYR A 235 7.44 14.81 -6.19
C TYR A 235 7.16 16.34 -6.24
N PRO A 236 7.60 17.17 -5.28
CA PRO A 236 7.39 18.63 -5.34
C PRO A 236 8.25 19.35 -6.39
N ILE A 237 9.34 18.73 -6.87
CA ILE A 237 10.17 19.27 -7.95
C ILE A 237 9.42 19.11 -9.27
N ALA A 238 8.83 17.93 -9.51
CA ALA A 238 8.02 17.66 -10.69
C ALA A 238 6.66 18.38 -10.66
N ASN A 239 6.16 18.72 -9.47
CA ASN A 239 4.84 19.31 -9.25
C ASN A 239 4.94 20.62 -8.44
N PRO A 240 5.45 21.71 -9.04
CA PRO A 240 5.69 22.96 -8.32
C PRO A 240 4.41 23.66 -7.83
N ASP A 241 3.24 23.31 -8.38
CA ASP A 241 1.94 23.82 -7.97
C ASP A 241 1.52 23.37 -6.56
N LEU A 242 2.09 22.27 -6.04
CA LEU A 242 1.85 21.80 -4.67
C LEU A 242 2.15 22.88 -3.63
N ALA A 243 3.19 23.69 -3.86
CA ALA A 243 3.54 24.79 -2.97
C ALA A 243 2.44 25.85 -2.92
N SER A 244 1.83 26.18 -4.07
CA SER A 244 0.69 27.10 -4.15
C SER A 244 -0.57 26.53 -3.52
N ALA A 245 -0.73 25.20 -3.52
CA ALA A 245 -1.81 24.49 -2.82
C ALA A 245 -1.58 24.34 -1.30
N GLY A 246 -0.47 24.86 -0.77
CA GLY A 246 -0.13 24.75 0.66
C GLY A 246 0.37 23.36 1.10
N ILE A 247 0.64 22.48 0.15
CA ILE A 247 1.14 21.12 0.39
C ILE A 247 2.65 21.20 0.58
N SER A 248 3.08 21.12 1.84
CA SER A 248 4.46 21.44 2.22
C SER A 248 5.16 20.31 2.96
N THR A 249 4.43 19.44 3.67
CA THR A 249 5.01 18.31 4.41
C THR A 249 5.11 17.05 3.55
N ASN A 250 6.02 16.15 3.91
CA ASN A 250 6.18 14.87 3.22
C ASN A 250 4.91 14.00 3.28
N ARG A 251 4.20 14.03 4.41
CA ARG A 251 2.90 13.35 4.56
C ARG A 251 1.82 13.94 3.66
N GLN A 252 1.67 15.27 3.63
CA GLN A 252 0.71 15.91 2.72
C GLN A 252 1.01 15.59 1.25
N ARG A 253 2.30 15.53 0.88
CA ARG A 253 2.73 15.16 -0.48
C ARG A 253 2.37 13.72 -0.82
N PHE A 254 2.63 12.77 0.08
CA PHE A 254 2.26 11.37 -0.12
C PHE A 254 0.75 11.20 -0.22
N GLU A 255 0.00 11.78 0.72
CA GLU A 255 -1.47 11.75 0.72
C GLU A 255 -2.05 12.40 -0.55
N HIS A 256 -1.55 13.56 -0.96
CA HIS A 256 -1.97 14.17 -2.22
C HIS A 256 -1.64 13.29 -3.42
N TRP A 257 -0.45 12.69 -3.48
CA TRP A 257 -0.09 11.83 -4.61
C TRP A 257 -1.05 10.65 -4.73
N VAL A 258 -1.29 9.92 -3.64
CA VAL A 258 -2.17 8.76 -3.68
C VAL A 258 -3.61 9.18 -3.97
N THR A 259 -4.10 10.28 -3.39
CA THR A 259 -5.50 10.72 -3.59
C THR A 259 -5.76 11.36 -4.94
N TYR A 260 -4.85 12.21 -5.43
CA TYR A 260 -5.05 13.03 -6.63
C TYR A 260 -3.96 12.82 -7.68
N GLY A 261 -2.70 12.71 -7.25
CA GLY A 261 -1.57 12.66 -8.18
C GLY A 261 -1.59 11.47 -9.13
N LEU A 262 -2.11 10.33 -8.69
CA LEU A 262 -2.31 9.16 -9.56
C LEU A 262 -3.34 9.44 -10.67
N SER A 263 -4.51 10.01 -10.35
CA SER A 263 -5.53 10.34 -11.35
C SER A 263 -5.14 11.52 -12.24
N ASP A 264 -4.40 12.48 -11.68
CA ASP A 264 -3.87 13.64 -12.39
C ASP A 264 -2.68 13.28 -13.27
N ARG A 265 -2.23 12.02 -13.27
CA ARG A 265 -1.04 11.56 -13.99
C ARG A 265 0.18 12.42 -13.67
N ARG A 266 0.49 12.52 -12.38
CA ARG A 266 1.65 13.27 -11.88
C ARG A 266 2.85 12.35 -11.69
N SER A 267 4.01 12.78 -12.17
CA SER A 267 5.28 12.11 -11.87
C SER A 267 5.63 12.23 -10.40
N ALA A 268 5.83 11.08 -9.76
CA ALA A 268 6.09 10.95 -8.32
C ALA A 268 7.48 10.45 -7.96
N THR A 269 8.30 10.17 -8.96
CA THR A 269 9.65 9.64 -8.79
C THR A 269 10.68 10.69 -9.23
N ALA A 270 11.95 10.38 -9.01
CA ALA A 270 13.00 11.01 -9.81
C ALA A 270 12.88 10.52 -11.27
N ASP A 271 13.48 11.28 -12.18
CA ASP A 271 13.67 10.89 -13.58
C ASP A 271 14.29 9.47 -13.67
N PRO A 272 13.65 8.50 -14.37
CA PRO A 272 14.21 7.19 -14.63
C PRO A 272 15.52 7.21 -15.42
N GLY A 273 15.77 8.27 -16.17
CA GLY A 273 17.06 8.60 -16.74
C GLY A 273 17.41 7.81 -18.00
N ASN A 274 18.32 8.40 -18.78
CA ASN A 274 18.60 8.03 -20.17
C ASN A 274 19.57 6.85 -20.38
N THR A 275 20.04 6.21 -19.31
CA THR A 275 21.05 5.14 -19.39
C THR A 275 20.82 4.06 -18.33
N LEU A 276 21.40 2.87 -18.55
CA LEU A 276 21.40 1.78 -17.56
C LEU A 276 22.00 2.19 -16.20
N GLY A 277 22.94 3.14 -16.19
CA GLY A 277 23.62 3.60 -14.97
C GLY A 277 22.79 4.60 -14.15
N THR A 278 21.85 5.29 -14.79
CA THR A 278 20.96 6.28 -14.17
C THR A 278 19.56 5.73 -13.90
N ALA A 279 19.30 4.48 -14.28
CA ALA A 279 18.00 3.83 -14.17
C ALA A 279 17.36 3.97 -12.78
N LEU A 280 16.05 4.28 -12.74
CA LEU A 280 15.27 4.24 -11.50
C LEU A 280 15.25 2.80 -10.95
N SER A 281 15.77 2.63 -9.74
CA SER A 281 15.90 1.32 -9.11
C SER A 281 14.62 0.93 -8.38
N LEU A 282 14.02 -0.17 -8.82
CA LEU A 282 12.88 -0.83 -8.14
C LEU A 282 13.34 -1.79 -7.03
N GLY A 283 14.64 -2.03 -6.93
CA GLY A 283 15.20 -3.01 -5.99
C GLY A 283 14.83 -4.44 -6.40
N SER A 284 14.28 -5.20 -5.45
CA SER A 284 13.75 -6.55 -5.65
C SER A 284 12.24 -6.53 -5.41
N PRO A 285 11.43 -6.30 -6.45
CA PRO A 285 9.98 -6.16 -6.30
C PRO A 285 9.33 -7.40 -5.68
N SER A 286 8.40 -7.15 -4.76
CA SER A 286 7.51 -8.17 -4.20
C SER A 286 6.46 -8.62 -5.25
N SER A 287 5.72 -9.70 -4.96
CA SER A 287 4.57 -10.10 -5.79
C SER A 287 3.53 -8.97 -5.84
N GLY A 288 2.90 -8.71 -6.98
CA GLY A 288 1.94 -7.64 -7.21
C GLY A 288 2.33 -6.75 -8.38
N PHE A 289 1.85 -5.52 -8.39
CA PHE A 289 2.22 -4.52 -9.40
C PHE A 289 2.64 -3.19 -8.79
N THR A 290 3.37 -2.40 -9.58
CA THR A 290 3.68 -0.99 -9.33
C THR A 290 3.37 -0.16 -10.57
N TYR A 291 2.95 1.08 -10.36
CA TYR A 291 2.58 2.04 -11.39
C TYR A 291 3.49 3.27 -11.38
N PHE A 292 3.80 3.77 -12.57
CA PHE A 292 4.54 5.02 -12.79
C PHE A 292 3.84 5.89 -13.83
N HIS A 293 3.89 7.21 -13.62
CA HIS A 293 3.63 8.19 -14.67
C HIS A 293 4.89 9.02 -14.91
N ASN A 294 5.39 9.07 -16.14
CA ASN A 294 6.59 9.82 -16.52
C ASN A 294 6.48 10.29 -17.98
N PHE A 295 7.53 10.95 -18.48
CA PHE A 295 7.50 11.63 -19.77
C PHE A 295 8.79 11.37 -20.55
N ILE A 296 8.64 11.01 -21.82
CA ILE A 296 9.72 11.12 -22.80
C ILE A 296 9.62 12.48 -23.50
N SER A 297 10.74 13.16 -23.66
CA SER A 297 10.87 14.45 -24.33
C SER A 297 12.09 14.52 -25.25
N GLY A 298 12.24 15.59 -26.04
CA GLY A 298 13.38 15.75 -26.94
C GLY A 298 14.76 15.79 -26.26
N SER A 299 14.84 16.17 -24.99
CA SER A 299 16.08 16.12 -24.19
C SER A 299 16.16 14.91 -23.25
N ASP A 300 15.02 14.27 -23.03
CA ASP A 300 14.85 13.12 -22.14
C ASP A 300 14.28 11.95 -22.95
N THR A 301 15.18 11.28 -23.65
CA THR A 301 14.86 10.40 -24.78
C THR A 301 14.66 8.95 -24.38
N ASN A 302 14.99 8.58 -23.16
CA ASN A 302 14.88 7.22 -22.67
C ASN A 302 14.62 7.25 -21.17
N ASP A 303 13.74 6.37 -20.74
CA ASP A 303 13.52 6.09 -19.32
C ASP A 303 13.87 4.65 -19.02
N TYR A 304 14.85 4.43 -18.15
CA TYR A 304 15.25 3.11 -17.71
C TYR A 304 14.77 2.81 -16.28
N TYR A 305 14.08 1.69 -16.11
CA TYR A 305 13.68 1.14 -14.81
C TYR A 305 14.43 -0.16 -14.55
N ARG A 306 15.10 -0.30 -13.40
CA ARG A 306 15.91 -1.47 -13.05
C ARG A 306 15.27 -2.29 -11.94
N PHE A 307 15.12 -3.59 -12.13
CA PHE A 307 14.71 -4.51 -11.07
C PHE A 307 15.60 -5.76 -11.01
N THR A 308 15.62 -6.42 -9.85
CA THR A 308 16.34 -7.69 -9.64
C THR A 308 15.38 -8.74 -9.11
N LEU A 309 15.17 -9.79 -9.89
CA LEU A 309 14.42 -10.97 -9.46
C LEU A 309 15.36 -11.94 -8.72
N THR A 310 14.95 -12.36 -7.52
CA THR A 310 15.68 -13.37 -6.73
C THR A 310 15.23 -14.80 -7.05
N THR A 311 14.05 -14.94 -7.64
CA THR A 311 13.44 -16.20 -8.09
C THR A 311 12.85 -16.02 -9.49
N THR A 312 12.54 -17.11 -10.19
CA THR A 312 11.79 -17.03 -11.44
C THR A 312 10.38 -16.50 -11.16
N ARG A 313 9.89 -15.54 -11.95
CA ARG A 313 8.56 -14.93 -11.79
C ARG A 313 7.83 -14.74 -13.11
N TYR A 314 6.52 -14.62 -13.04
CA TYR A 314 5.74 -13.99 -14.10
C TYR A 314 6.04 -12.49 -14.09
N VAL A 315 6.28 -11.90 -15.26
CA VAL A 315 6.52 -10.46 -15.43
C VAL A 315 5.68 -9.91 -16.58
N SER A 316 4.95 -8.83 -16.34
CA SER A 316 4.30 -8.03 -17.38
C SER A 316 4.79 -6.58 -17.31
N VAL A 317 5.00 -5.98 -18.48
CA VAL A 317 5.33 -4.59 -18.68
C VAL A 317 4.30 -4.02 -19.63
N ASP A 318 3.49 -3.08 -19.15
CA ASP A 318 2.37 -2.51 -19.90
C ASP A 318 2.52 -1.00 -19.97
N LEU A 319 2.64 -0.47 -21.19
CA LEU A 319 2.78 0.96 -21.50
C LEU A 319 1.51 1.47 -22.16
N PHE A 320 0.93 2.54 -21.61
CA PHE A 320 -0.29 3.15 -22.15
C PHE A 320 -0.38 4.64 -21.78
N GLY A 321 -1.55 5.25 -22.02
CA GLY A 321 -1.77 6.66 -21.72
C GLY A 321 -1.07 7.62 -22.68
N LEU A 322 -0.63 7.11 -23.84
CA LEU A 322 0.22 7.80 -24.79
C LEU A 322 -0.54 8.85 -25.61
N SER A 323 0.17 9.94 -25.90
CA SER A 323 -0.22 11.01 -26.83
C SER A 323 0.56 10.96 -28.15
N ASN A 324 1.74 10.33 -28.14
CA ASN A 324 2.59 10.07 -29.30
C ASN A 324 3.29 8.72 -29.14
N ASP A 325 3.94 8.29 -30.22
CA ASP A 325 4.53 6.95 -30.41
C ASP A 325 5.73 6.70 -29.49
N LEU A 326 5.50 5.96 -28.42
CA LEU A 326 6.52 5.46 -27.51
C LEU A 326 6.44 3.93 -27.47
N ASP A 327 7.60 3.30 -27.40
CA ASP A 327 7.78 1.85 -27.38
C ASP A 327 8.38 1.40 -26.05
N ILE A 328 8.33 0.08 -25.80
CA ILE A 328 8.98 -0.55 -24.65
C ILE A 328 9.92 -1.68 -25.04
N ALA A 329 10.98 -1.85 -24.26
CA ALA A 329 11.88 -3.00 -24.34
C ALA A 329 12.25 -3.53 -22.95
N LEU A 330 12.29 -4.85 -22.82
CA LEU A 330 12.98 -5.53 -21.73
C LEU A 330 14.41 -5.85 -22.15
N ARG A 331 15.37 -5.50 -21.30
CA ARG A 331 16.81 -5.70 -21.50
C ARG A 331 17.43 -6.46 -20.35
N SER A 332 18.50 -7.19 -20.67
CA SER A 332 19.32 -7.89 -19.69
C SER A 332 20.23 -6.94 -18.90
N SER A 333 20.94 -7.47 -17.91
CA SER A 333 21.87 -6.72 -17.05
C SER A 333 23.00 -5.98 -17.79
N ASN A 334 23.36 -6.42 -19.01
CA ASN A 334 24.38 -5.76 -19.84
C ASN A 334 23.78 -4.84 -20.92
N GLY A 335 22.46 -4.65 -20.95
CA GLY A 335 21.76 -3.82 -21.93
C GLY A 335 21.32 -4.54 -23.21
N SER A 336 21.65 -5.82 -23.38
CA SER A 336 21.19 -6.59 -24.54
C SER A 336 19.67 -6.71 -24.54
N LEU A 337 19.05 -6.48 -25.71
CA LEU A 337 17.61 -6.64 -25.93
C LEU A 337 17.19 -8.09 -25.65
N ILE A 338 16.12 -8.26 -24.87
CA ILE A 338 15.46 -9.55 -24.66
C ILE A 338 14.18 -9.61 -25.49
N GLN A 339 13.32 -8.60 -25.35
CA GLN A 339 12.06 -8.45 -26.07
C GLN A 339 11.66 -6.97 -26.14
N GLU A 340 10.96 -6.58 -27.19
CA GLU A 340 10.36 -5.25 -27.35
C GLU A 340 8.93 -5.36 -27.88
N SER A 341 8.16 -4.29 -27.67
CA SER A 341 6.88 -4.03 -28.30
C SER A 341 6.94 -2.63 -28.88
N THR A 342 6.55 -2.50 -30.16
CA THR A 342 6.72 -1.28 -30.97
C THR A 342 5.46 -0.94 -31.76
N PHE A 343 4.29 -0.97 -31.12
CA PHE A 343 3.04 -0.67 -31.80
C PHE A 343 2.95 0.82 -32.14
N SER A 344 2.86 1.12 -33.43
CA SER A 344 2.84 2.50 -33.91
C SER A 344 1.71 3.37 -33.32
N GLY A 345 1.97 4.67 -33.23
CA GLY A 345 0.95 5.69 -32.96
C GLY A 345 0.78 5.94 -31.47
N ASN A 346 -0.40 5.69 -30.91
CA ASN A 346 -0.64 5.81 -29.46
C ASN A 346 -1.28 4.54 -28.90
N ALA A 347 -1.08 3.42 -29.59
CA ALA A 347 -1.48 2.11 -29.12
C ALA A 347 -0.74 1.78 -27.83
N ALA A 348 -1.36 0.96 -26.98
CA ALA A 348 -0.68 0.44 -25.81
C ALA A 348 0.30 -0.66 -26.23
N ASP A 349 1.45 -0.69 -25.57
CA ASP A 349 2.48 -1.71 -25.76
C ASP A 349 2.55 -2.62 -24.55
N SER A 350 2.77 -3.92 -24.79
CA SER A 350 2.83 -4.91 -23.71
C SER A 350 3.89 -5.97 -23.99
N ILE A 351 4.62 -6.33 -22.94
CA ILE A 351 5.59 -7.42 -22.93
C ILE A 351 5.26 -8.34 -21.75
N THR A 352 5.08 -9.63 -22.01
CA THR A 352 4.81 -10.63 -20.98
C THR A 352 5.81 -11.76 -21.02
N PHE A 353 6.35 -12.11 -19.86
CA PHE A 353 7.14 -13.30 -19.62
C PHE A 353 6.45 -14.17 -18.59
N ASN A 354 6.02 -15.36 -19.00
CA ASN A 354 5.45 -16.30 -18.05
C ASN A 354 6.48 -16.78 -17.02
N ASN A 355 7.75 -16.94 -17.41
CA ASN A 355 8.83 -17.49 -16.58
C ASN A 355 10.16 -16.72 -16.74
N LEU A 356 10.21 -15.44 -16.35
CA LEU A 356 11.47 -14.70 -16.36
C LEU A 356 12.35 -15.18 -15.21
N SER A 357 13.55 -15.70 -15.52
CA SER A 357 14.46 -16.27 -14.53
C SER A 357 15.02 -15.21 -13.56
N ALA A 358 15.52 -15.65 -12.41
CA ALA A 358 16.25 -14.78 -11.48
C ALA A 358 17.39 -14.03 -12.20
N GLY A 359 17.54 -12.75 -11.89
CA GLY A 359 18.50 -11.87 -12.57
C GLY A 359 18.13 -10.39 -12.48
N THR A 360 19.05 -9.54 -12.91
CA THR A 360 18.83 -8.09 -13.03
C THR A 360 18.42 -7.74 -14.45
N TYR A 361 17.36 -6.95 -14.58
CA TYR A 361 16.77 -6.55 -15.85
C TYR A 361 16.47 -5.05 -15.86
N TYR A 362 16.25 -4.55 -17.07
CA TYR A 362 15.89 -3.16 -17.32
C TYR A 362 14.67 -3.10 -18.22
N VAL A 363 13.65 -2.34 -17.83
CA VAL A 363 12.63 -1.84 -18.75
C VAL A 363 13.12 -0.53 -19.32
N GLN A 364 13.02 -0.37 -20.62
CA GLN A 364 13.28 0.88 -21.33
C GLN A 364 11.98 1.36 -21.96
N VAL A 365 11.60 2.60 -21.70
CA VAL A 365 10.60 3.35 -22.49
C VAL A 365 11.36 4.29 -23.43
N PHE A 366 11.02 4.31 -24.71
CA PHE A 366 11.76 5.10 -25.71
C PHE A 366 10.86 5.57 -26.87
N PRO A 367 11.25 6.61 -27.64
CA PRO A 367 10.52 7.07 -28.82
C PRO A 367 10.38 5.97 -29.89
N GLY A 368 9.16 5.63 -30.29
CA GLY A 368 8.89 4.70 -31.41
C GLY A 368 9.14 5.33 -32.78
N VAL A 369 9.09 6.67 -32.86
CA VAL A 369 9.60 7.45 -33.98
C VAL A 369 10.55 8.55 -33.51
N ASN A 370 11.47 8.97 -34.38
CA ASN A 370 12.46 9.99 -34.05
C ASN A 370 11.80 11.29 -33.57
N GLY A 371 12.13 11.69 -32.35
CA GLY A 371 11.63 12.91 -31.72
C GLY A 371 10.23 12.79 -31.12
N ALA A 372 9.62 11.59 -31.06
CA ALA A 372 8.38 11.41 -30.33
C ALA A 372 8.56 11.81 -28.86
N SER A 373 7.57 12.51 -28.33
CA SER A 373 7.53 12.96 -26.94
C SER A 373 6.13 12.71 -26.42
N SER A 374 6.02 12.03 -25.29
CA SER A 374 4.73 11.73 -24.68
C SER A 374 4.89 11.53 -23.18
N GLY A 375 3.88 11.95 -22.42
CA GLY A 375 3.63 11.34 -21.13
C GLY A 375 3.20 9.89 -21.31
N TYR A 376 3.48 9.05 -20.34
CA TYR A 376 3.10 7.65 -20.36
C TYR A 376 2.77 7.14 -18.98
N ASP A 377 1.92 6.11 -18.99
CA ASP A 377 1.55 5.30 -17.85
C ASP A 377 2.24 3.94 -18.01
N LEU A 378 3.04 3.54 -17.01
CA LEU A 378 3.77 2.27 -17.01
C LEU A 378 3.32 1.41 -15.83
N PHE A 379 2.78 0.24 -16.14
CA PHE A 379 2.47 -0.82 -15.17
C PHE A 379 3.52 -1.91 -15.24
N LEU A 380 4.12 -2.24 -14.09
CA LEU A 380 5.05 -3.33 -13.94
C LEU A 380 4.46 -4.35 -12.97
N THR A 381 4.15 -5.53 -13.47
CA THR A 381 3.57 -6.63 -12.69
C THR A 381 4.60 -7.74 -12.50
N PHE A 382 4.77 -8.20 -11.27
CA PHE A 382 5.62 -9.31 -10.88
C PHE A 382 4.77 -10.28 -10.06
N LEU A 383 4.57 -11.52 -10.50
CA LEU A 383 3.80 -12.49 -9.70
C LEU A 383 4.65 -13.71 -9.37
N ASP A 384 4.56 -14.14 -8.11
CA ASP A 384 5.10 -15.42 -7.69
C ASP A 384 4.35 -16.56 -8.40
N PHE A 385 5.08 -17.61 -8.77
CA PHE A 385 4.42 -18.85 -9.12
C PHE A 385 3.87 -19.49 -7.87
N LEU A 386 2.57 -19.78 -7.88
CA LEU A 386 2.07 -20.81 -7.01
C LEU A 386 2.71 -22.12 -7.46
N GLY A 387 3.69 -22.60 -6.70
CA GLY A 387 3.99 -24.02 -6.71
C GLY A 387 2.68 -24.75 -6.45
N SER A 388 2.36 -25.75 -7.29
CA SER A 388 1.23 -26.64 -7.04
C SER A 388 1.29 -27.12 -5.59
N ILE A 389 0.33 -26.66 -4.78
CA ILE A 389 0.17 -27.03 -3.37
C ILE A 389 -0.23 -28.51 -3.31
#